data_AF-A0A519GY09-F1
#
_entry.id   AF-A0A519GY09-F1
#
_cell.length_a   1.000
_cell.length_b   1.000
_cell.length_c   1.000
_cell.angle_alpha   90.00
_cell.angle_beta   90.00
_cell.angle_gamma   90.00
#
_symmetry.space_group_name_H-M   'P 1'
#
loop_
_entity.id
_entity.type
_entity.pdbx_description
1 polymer ?
#
loop_
_entity_poly.entity_id
_entity_poly.type
_entity_poly.pdbx_seq_one_letter_code
_entity_poly.pdbx_strand_id
1 'polypeptide(L)' 'MVFGDGERPLYEIKANLFKGLSHPYRIRVLEILAAADEVAVAELLARTGLEASHLSQHLSVLRRYDLVVSERRGSVVYY' A
#
# COMPACT_ATOMS: atom_id res chain seq x y z
N MET A 1 17.51 3.78 5.19
CA MET A 1 18.16 4.43 4.04
C MET A 1 17.39 5.72 3.80
N VAL A 2 17.96 6.84 4.26
CA VAL A 2 17.40 8.19 4.10
C VAL A 2 17.75 8.62 2.68
N PHE A 3 16.76 8.88 1.83
CA PHE A 3 17.02 9.40 0.49
C PHE A 3 17.33 10.89 0.63
N GLY A 4 18.60 11.24 0.44
CA GLY A 4 19.04 12.62 0.32
C GLY A 4 18.50 13.26 -0.95
N ASP A 5 18.28 14.56 -0.85
CA ASP A 5 17.62 15.47 -1.80
C ASP A 5 18.51 15.79 -3.03
N GLY A 6 18.89 14.74 -3.76
CA GLY A 6 19.53 14.83 -5.07
C GLY A 6 18.69 14.08 -6.09
N GLU A 7 18.15 14.79 -7.09
CA GLU A 7 17.17 14.31 -8.07
C GLU A 7 17.53 12.92 -8.62
N ARG A 8 16.90 11.88 -8.05
CA ARG A 8 16.93 10.55 -8.65
C ARG A 8 16.37 10.68 -10.07
N PRO A 9 17.06 10.14 -11.10
CA PRO A 9 16.55 10.21 -12.47
C PRO A 9 15.11 9.70 -12.55
N LEU A 10 14.27 10.37 -13.34
CA LEU A 10 12.84 10.08 -13.41
C LEU A 10 12.53 8.61 -13.72
N TYR A 11 13.39 7.93 -14.50
CA TYR A 11 13.21 6.51 -14.79
C TYR A 11 13.37 5.61 -13.55
N GLU A 12 14.22 5.98 -12.58
CA GLU A 12 14.37 5.22 -11.32
C GLU A 12 13.18 5.42 -10.39
N ILE A 13 12.65 6.64 -10.34
CA ILE A 13 11.42 6.96 -9.60
C ILE A 13 10.27 6.10 -10.15
N LYS A 14 10.09 6.10 -11.48
CA LYS A 14 9.10 5.25 -12.16
C LYS A 14 9.34 3.76 -11.90
N ALA A 15 10.58 3.29 -11.98
CA ALA A 15 10.90 1.89 -11.72
C ALA A 15 10.55 1.48 -10.28
N ASN A 16 10.81 2.35 -9.29
CA ASN A 16 10.44 2.12 -7.91
C ASN A 16 8.91 2.10 -7.72
N LEU A 17 8.18 3.03 -8.34
CA LEU A 17 6.71 2.98 -8.38
C LEU A 17 6.21 1.63 -8.93
N PHE A 18 6.73 1.19 -10.08
CA PHE A 18 6.31 -0.07 -10.68
C PHE A 18 6.67 -1.29 -9.84
N LYS A 19 7.81 -1.28 -9.13
CA LYS A 19 8.13 -2.33 -8.15
C LYS A 19 7.09 -2.37 -7.02
N GLY A 20 6.55 -1.23 -6.61
CA GLY A 20 5.45 -1.12 -5.66
C GLY A 20 4.12 -1.69 -6.18
N LEU A 21 3.89 -1.62 -7.50
CA LEU A 21 2.65 -2.03 -8.15
C LEU A 21 2.66 -3.47 -8.71
N SER A 22 3.83 -4.11 -8.84
CA SER A 22 4.01 -5.39 -9.55
C SER A 22 3.45 -6.64 -8.84
N HIS A 23 2.26 -6.58 -8.22
CA HIS A 23 1.56 -7.75 -7.68
C HIS A 23 0.04 -7.57 -7.78
N PRO A 24 -0.71 -8.59 -8.21
CA PRO A 24 -2.16 -8.47 -8.41
C PRO A 24 -2.90 -8.02 -7.16
N TYR A 25 -2.55 -8.57 -5.98
CA TYR A 25 -3.20 -8.18 -4.73
C TYR A 25 -2.85 -6.76 -4.27
N ARG A 26 -1.70 -6.20 -4.69
CA ARG A 26 -1.38 -4.80 -4.39
C ARG A 26 -2.23 -3.85 -5.24
N ILE A 27 -2.42 -4.17 -6.51
CA ILE A 27 -3.37 -3.47 -7.37
C ILE A 27 -4.79 -3.58 -6.81
N ARG A 28 -5.21 -4.80 -6.42
CA ARG A 28 -6.53 -5.01 -5.84
C ARG A 28 -6.78 -4.18 -4.57
N VAL A 29 -5.80 -4.09 -3.68
CA VAL A 29 -5.90 -3.23 -2.49
C VAL A 29 -6.04 -1.76 -2.90
N LEU A 30 -5.24 -1.28 -3.86
CA LEU A 30 -5.33 0.10 -4.34
C LEU A 30 -6.67 0.40 -5.03
N GLU A 31 -7.25 -0.54 -5.78
CA GLU A 31 -8.60 -0.39 -6.35
C GLU A 31 -9.67 -0.23 -5.27
N ILE A 32 -9.54 -0.97 -4.16
CA ILE A 32 -10.46 -0.89 -3.03
C ILE A 32 -10.33 0.48 -2.35
N LEU A 33 -9.10 0.92 -2.09
CA LEU A 33 -8.80 2.20 -1.47
C LEU A 33 -9.17 3.40 -2.36
N ALA A 34 -9.02 3.28 -3.68
CA ALA A 34 -9.41 4.35 -4.62
C ALA A 34 -10.93 4.55 -4.73
N ALA A 35 -11.73 3.60 -4.25
CA ALA A 35 -13.19 3.62 -4.31
C ALA A 35 -13.86 4.16 -3.03
N ALA A 36 -13.09 4.53 -2.01
CA ALA A 36 -13.57 5.03 -0.72
C ALA A 36 -12.60 6.06 -0.13
N ASP A 37 -13.04 6.89 0.81
CA ASP A 37 -12.15 7.86 1.46
C ASP A 37 -11.15 7.18 2.42
N GLU A 38 -11.59 6.12 3.10
CA GLU A 38 -10.77 5.30 4.00
C GLU A 38 -11.35 3.88 4.11
N VAL A 39 -10.49 2.88 4.33
CA VAL A 39 -10.92 1.48 4.45
C VAL A 39 -10.24 0.81 5.64
N ALA A 40 -11.03 0.19 6.52
CA ALA A 40 -10.49 -0.57 7.63
C ALA A 40 -9.78 -1.85 7.16
N VAL A 41 -8.72 -2.28 7.85
CA VAL A 41 -8.01 -3.54 7.53
C VAL A 41 -8.95 -4.75 7.50
N ALA A 42 -9.97 -4.79 8.37
CA ALA A 42 -10.96 -5.87 8.36
C ALA A 42 -11.77 -5.93 7.06
N GLU A 43 -12.13 -4.78 6.48
CA GLU A 43 -12.82 -4.72 5.20
C GLU A 43 -11.88 -5.11 4.04
N LEU A 44 -10.62 -4.67 4.08
CA LEU A 44 -9.62 -5.10 3.11
C LEU A 44 -9.45 -6.62 3.11
N LEU A 45 -9.44 -7.27 4.27
CA LEU A 45 -9.42 -8.74 4.37
C LEU A 45 -10.65 -9.35 3.72
N ALA A 46 -11.84 -8.86 4.06
CA ALA A 46 -13.10 -9.37 3.51
C ALA A 46 -13.18 -9.22 1.98
N ARG A 47 -12.74 -8.09 1.43
CA ARG A 47 -12.81 -7.78 -0.01
C ARG A 47 -11.70 -8.40 -0.85
N THR A 48 -10.58 -8.77 -0.23
CA THR A 48 -9.44 -9.43 -0.92
C THR A 48 -9.44 -10.95 -0.76
N GLY A 49 -10.10 -11.49 0.28
CA GLY A 49 -10.07 -12.92 0.60
C GLY A 49 -8.70 -13.41 1.05
N LEU A 50 -7.79 -12.50 1.43
CA LEU A 50 -6.44 -12.84 1.88
C LEU A 50 -6.41 -13.19 3.36
N GLU A 51 -5.45 -14.04 3.72
CA GLU A 51 -5.01 -14.19 5.09
C GLU A 51 -4.38 -12.90 5.63
N ALA A 52 -4.51 -12.68 6.93
CA ALA A 52 -4.04 -11.46 7.60
C ALA A 52 -2.54 -11.20 7.40
N SER A 53 -1.72 -12.25 7.42
CA SER A 53 -0.28 -12.16 7.20
C SER A 53 0.06 -11.70 5.77
N HIS A 54 -0.64 -12.23 4.76
CA HIS A 54 -0.44 -11.86 3.35
C HIS A 54 -0.87 -10.42 3.07
N LEU A 55 -2.04 -10.00 3.58
CA LEU A 55 -2.48 -8.61 3.44
C LEU A 55 -1.50 -7.65 4.13
N SER A 56 -1.04 -7.97 5.34
CA SER A 56 -0.06 -7.17 6.08
C SER A 56 1.25 -7.02 5.31
N GLN A 57 1.72 -8.08 4.65
CA GLN A 57 2.90 -8.03 3.79
C GLN A 57 2.68 -7.08 2.61
N HIS A 58 1.53 -7.16 1.91
CA HIS A 58 1.22 -6.26 0.81
C HIS A 58 1.12 -4.79 1.24
N LEU A 59 0.41 -4.50 2.34
CA LEU A 59 0.30 -3.15 2.89
C LEU A 59 1.67 -2.59 3.33
N SER A 60 2.53 -3.44 3.87
CA SER A 60 3.90 -3.04 4.23
C SER A 60 4.76 -2.70 3.01
N VAL A 61 4.57 -3.42 1.90
CA VAL A 61 5.24 -3.08 0.64
C VAL A 61 4.67 -1.80 0.06
N LEU A 62 3.35 -1.62 0.02
CA LEU A 62 2.71 -0.40 -0.49
C LEU A 62 3.16 0.84 0.30
N ARG A 63 3.20 0.78 1.64
CA ARG A 63 3.72 1.85 2.50
C ARG A 63 5.19 2.16 2.22
N ARG A 64 6.02 1.15 1.95
CA ARG A 64 7.45 1.34 1.64
C ARG A 64 7.66 2.15 0.35
N TYR A 65 6.71 2.07 -0.59
CA TYR A 65 6.73 2.82 -1.84
C TYR A 65 5.86 4.07 -1.79
N ASP A 66 5.44 4.51 -0.58
CA ASP A 66 4.60 5.68 -0.35
C ASP A 66 3.27 5.66 -1.14
N LEU A 67 2.75 4.47 -1.41
CA LEU A 67 1.51 4.28 -2.19
C LEU A 67 0.24 4.34 -1.34
N VAL A 68 0.37 4.12 -0.02
CA VAL A 68 -0.73 4.17 0.94
C VAL A 68 -0.22 4.73 2.25
N VAL A 69 -1.10 5.38 3.01
CA VAL A 69 -0.86 5.79 4.39
C VAL A 69 -1.73 4.94 5.32
N SER A 70 -1.45 4.97 6.62
CA SER A 70 -2.29 4.27 7.58
C SER A 70 -2.51 5.10 8.83
N GLU A 71 -3.73 5.09 9.34
CA GLU A 71 -4.10 5.75 10.58
C GLU A 71 -4.68 4.73 11.56
N ARG A 72 -4.22 4.76 12.82
CA ARG A 72 -4.79 3.94 13.88
C ARG A 72 -5.79 4.76 14.70
N ARG A 73 -7.05 4.32 14.71
CA ARG A 73 -8.13 4.88 15.54
C ARG A 73 -8.62 3.82 16.52
N GLY A 74 -8.18 3.93 17.77
CA GLY A 74 -8.41 2.90 18.79
C GLY A 74 -7.72 1.58 18.43
N SER A 75 -8.49 0.49 18.36
CA SER A 75 -8.01 -0.84 17.97
C SER A 75 -8.01 -1.08 16.45
N VAL A 76 -8.58 -0.16 15.66
CA VAL A 76 -8.74 -0.33 14.21
C VAL A 76 -7.68 0.47 13.46
N VAL A 77 -7.15 -0.13 12.39
CA VAL A 77 -6.24 0.55 11.46
C VAL A 77 -7.00 0.77 10.15
N TYR A 78 -6.95 2.00 9.67
CA TYR A 78 -7.50 2.45 8.40
C TYR A 78 -6.36 2.75 7.43
N TYR A 79 -6.64 2.58 6.15
CA TYR A 79 -5.80 2.93 5.02
C TYR A 79 -6.59 3.81 4.06
#